data_AF-A0A2V8UG15-F1
#
_entry.id   AF-A0A2V8UG15-F1
#
_cell.length_a   1.000
_cell.length_b   1.000
_cell.length_c   1.000
_cell.angle_alpha   90.00
_cell.angle_beta   90.00
_cell.angle_gamma   90.00
#
_symmetry.space_group_name_H-M   'P 1'
#
loop_
_entity.id
_entity.type
_entity.pdbx_description
1 polymer ?
#
loop_
_entity_poly.entity_id
_entity_poly.type
_entity_poly.pdbx_seq_one_letter_code
_entity_poly.pdbx_strand_id
1 'polypeptide(L)'
;MRSAILSVSVASGVLLAAATGPQYSISGPYTHENLSIFLIHGAGSGKNYVTLQEAMAKKKVIVYETKNVNQLAVENVSDESVFIQGGDIVKGGQQDRVVTNDFVLPPRSGRVPIASFCVEQGRWTRRGSENAAMFQFSSEMVSTKPLKRAVTVDKNQAEVWREVAKTQDALGMITSAERVRGSGAQVRAPSSPSSLQLTLESKPVADAVDGYVKALSGVIAGKPDVLGFAFAVNGDLNSADVYSSRELFLAMWPKLMRSSAVEALRLRRPGAFEAASTAAVEALLRDAENGKTSTVEVDHRVKLVTHENDNQALVESRESGGWIHRNYIRK
;
A
#
# COMPACT_ATOMS: atom_id res chain seq x y z
N MET A 1 -28.78 21.61 -70.57
CA MET A 1 -28.91 22.02 -69.15
C MET A 1 -29.04 20.78 -68.28
N ARG A 2 -27.97 20.35 -67.61
CA ARG A 2 -28.00 19.35 -66.54
C ARG A 2 -27.13 19.89 -65.41
N SER A 3 -27.76 20.38 -64.34
CA SER A 3 -27.09 20.79 -63.11
C SER A 3 -26.73 19.55 -62.31
N ALA A 4 -25.44 19.39 -61.97
CA ALA A 4 -24.99 18.44 -60.97
C ALA A 4 -24.83 19.20 -59.64
N ILE A 5 -25.58 18.79 -58.63
CA ILE A 5 -25.54 19.33 -57.27
C ILE A 5 -24.36 18.68 -56.55
N LEU A 6 -23.40 19.49 -56.11
CA LEU A 6 -22.27 19.07 -55.29
C LEU A 6 -22.74 19.03 -53.82
N SER A 7 -22.94 17.84 -53.27
CA SER A 7 -23.25 17.63 -51.85
C SER A 7 -21.95 17.66 -51.03
N VAL A 8 -21.75 18.73 -50.25
CA VAL A 8 -20.67 18.82 -49.25
C VAL A 8 -21.17 18.20 -47.94
N SER A 9 -20.60 17.06 -47.55
CA SER A 9 -20.79 16.51 -46.20
C SER A 9 -19.83 17.19 -45.24
N VAL A 10 -20.35 17.95 -44.28
CA VAL A 10 -19.58 18.50 -43.17
C VAL A 10 -19.49 17.41 -42.09
N ALA A 11 -18.33 16.78 -41.98
CA ALA A 11 -18.04 15.87 -40.89
C ALA A 11 -17.95 16.70 -39.59
N SER A 12 -18.94 16.54 -38.70
CA SER A 12 -18.92 17.10 -37.36
C SER A 12 -17.88 16.34 -36.54
N GLY A 13 -16.69 16.95 -36.38
CA GLY A 13 -15.67 16.45 -35.46
C GLY A 13 -16.16 16.63 -34.02
N VAL A 14 -16.48 15.52 -33.36
CA VAL A 14 -16.64 15.50 -31.90
C VAL A 14 -15.24 15.68 -31.31
N LEU A 15 -14.95 16.89 -30.80
CA LEU A 15 -13.81 17.08 -29.91
C LEU A 15 -14.11 16.31 -28.62
N LEU A 16 -13.49 15.14 -28.45
CA LEU A 16 -13.34 14.52 -27.14
C LEU A 16 -12.48 15.46 -26.29
N ALA A 17 -13.09 16.12 -25.31
CA ALA A 17 -12.35 16.76 -24.25
C ALA A 17 -11.50 15.69 -23.55
N ALA A 18 -10.17 15.80 -23.67
CA ALA A 18 -9.26 14.97 -22.91
C ALA A 18 -9.56 15.18 -21.43
N ALA A 19 -9.81 14.10 -20.68
CA ALA A 19 -9.97 14.17 -19.24
C ALA A 19 -8.71 14.81 -18.65
N THR A 20 -8.85 16.01 -18.07
CA THR A 20 -7.76 16.71 -17.38
C THR A 20 -7.55 16.06 -16.02
N GLY A 21 -6.97 14.86 -16.03
CA GLY A 21 -6.46 14.21 -14.84
C GLY A 21 -5.35 15.06 -14.19
N PRO A 22 -5.04 14.84 -12.91
CA PRO A 22 -3.95 15.54 -12.25
C PRO A 22 -2.65 15.35 -13.05
N GLN A 23 -2.04 16.47 -13.46
CA GLN A 23 -0.80 16.46 -14.21
C GLN A 23 0.35 16.16 -13.24
N TYR A 24 0.75 14.91 -13.17
CA TYR A 24 1.92 14.49 -12.41
C TYR A 24 3.20 14.71 -13.22
N SER A 25 4.28 15.08 -12.54
CA SER A 25 5.64 14.95 -13.07
C SER A 25 6.40 13.89 -12.27
N ILE A 26 7.30 13.16 -12.94
CA ILE A 26 8.01 12.02 -12.34
C ILE A 26 9.50 12.33 -12.26
N SER A 27 10.12 12.13 -11.09
CA SER A 27 11.58 12.17 -10.93
C SER A 27 12.14 10.81 -10.48
N GLY A 28 13.41 10.57 -10.80
CA GLY A 28 14.09 9.28 -10.61
C GLY A 28 14.55 8.66 -11.94
N PRO A 29 14.91 7.36 -11.96
CA PRO A 29 14.92 6.45 -10.81
C PRO A 29 16.01 6.81 -9.79
N TYR A 30 15.66 6.70 -8.51
CA TYR A 30 16.62 6.63 -7.41
C TYR A 30 16.81 5.16 -7.05
N THR A 31 17.99 4.60 -7.31
CA THR A 31 18.21 3.14 -7.27
C THR A 31 19.19 2.73 -6.19
N HIS A 32 18.85 1.66 -5.47
CA HIS A 32 19.77 0.94 -4.58
C HIS A 32 19.56 -0.56 -4.75
N GLU A 33 20.65 -1.29 -5.03
CA GLU A 33 20.60 -2.69 -5.45
C GLU A 33 19.57 -2.90 -6.57
N ASN A 34 18.56 -3.74 -6.33
CA ASN A 34 17.51 -4.06 -7.27
C ASN A 34 16.22 -3.24 -7.09
N LEU A 35 16.22 -2.23 -6.22
CA LEU A 35 15.06 -1.37 -5.96
C LEU A 35 15.26 0.00 -6.59
N SER A 36 14.32 0.43 -7.43
CA SER A 36 14.26 1.78 -8.00
C SER A 36 13.01 2.49 -7.51
N ILE A 37 13.19 3.71 -6.98
CA ILE A 37 12.13 4.60 -6.53
C ILE A 37 11.95 5.74 -7.54
N PHE A 38 10.69 6.03 -7.87
CA PHE A 38 10.29 7.18 -8.66
C PHE A 38 9.38 8.05 -7.78
N LEU A 39 9.63 9.35 -7.76
CA LEU A 39 8.80 10.27 -7.01
C LEU A 39 7.74 10.87 -7.93
N ILE A 40 6.52 10.93 -7.41
CA ILE A 40 5.35 11.47 -8.12
C ILE A 40 5.07 12.85 -7.55
N HIS A 41 5.26 13.87 -8.39
CA HIS A 41 5.10 15.27 -8.03
C HIS A 41 3.76 15.80 -8.52
N GLY A 42 3.13 16.65 -7.73
CA GLY A 42 1.86 17.29 -8.12
C GLY A 42 1.40 18.33 -7.11
N ALA A 43 0.29 19.01 -7.44
CA ALA A 43 -0.34 19.97 -6.56
C ALA A 43 -1.20 19.25 -5.50
N GLY A 44 -0.70 19.17 -4.27
CA GLY A 44 -1.46 18.63 -3.13
C GLY A 44 -2.55 19.60 -2.69
N SER A 45 -3.77 19.11 -2.50
CA SER A 45 -4.90 19.91 -2.03
C SER A 45 -5.85 19.14 -1.10
N GLY A 46 -5.53 17.88 -0.79
CA GLY A 46 -6.29 17.02 0.08
C GLY A 46 -6.21 17.44 1.54
N LYS A 47 -7.16 16.93 2.33
CA LYS A 47 -7.16 17.13 3.78
C LYS A 47 -6.00 16.38 4.44
N ASN A 48 -5.56 16.89 5.57
CA ASN A 48 -4.57 16.22 6.41
C ASN A 48 -5.26 15.25 7.37
N TYR A 49 -4.59 14.13 7.61
CA TYR A 49 -5.03 13.08 8.53
C TYR A 49 -3.86 12.64 9.39
N VAL A 50 -4.16 12.18 10.60
CA VAL A 50 -3.20 11.39 11.39
C VAL A 50 -3.24 9.97 10.87
N THR A 51 -2.10 9.31 10.65
CA THR A 51 -2.09 7.90 10.23
C THR A 51 -2.48 6.98 11.38
N LEU A 52 -2.95 5.76 11.10
CA LEU A 52 -3.23 4.76 12.13
C LEU A 52 -2.03 4.52 13.05
N GLN A 53 -0.83 4.44 12.49
CA GLN A 53 0.40 4.24 13.25
C GLN A 53 0.63 5.37 14.27
N GLU A 54 0.57 6.62 13.82
CA GLU A 54 0.76 7.79 14.69
C GLU A 54 -0.37 7.89 15.74
N ALA A 55 -1.61 7.60 15.33
CA ALA A 55 -2.76 7.64 16.22
C ALA A 55 -2.65 6.58 17.32
N MET A 56 -2.26 5.35 17.00
CA MET A 56 -2.03 4.29 18.00
C MET A 56 -0.86 4.63 18.92
N ALA A 57 0.27 5.11 18.37
CA ALA A 57 1.43 5.52 19.17
C ALA A 57 1.09 6.64 20.17
N LYS A 58 0.22 7.57 19.77
CA LYS A 58 -0.27 8.68 20.61
C LYS A 58 -1.53 8.33 21.42
N LYS A 59 -1.99 7.08 21.38
CA LYS A 59 -3.23 6.60 22.05
C LYS A 59 -4.49 7.40 21.67
N LYS A 60 -4.53 7.95 20.46
CA LYS A 60 -5.68 8.64 19.86
C LYS A 60 -6.72 7.68 19.29
N VAL A 61 -6.30 6.46 18.98
CA VAL A 61 -7.15 5.39 18.44
C VAL A 61 -6.97 4.11 19.24
N ILE A 62 -8.07 3.39 19.41
CA ILE A 62 -8.09 2.04 19.99
C ILE A 62 -8.60 1.08 18.93
N VAL A 63 -7.87 -0.01 18.69
CA VAL A 63 -8.28 -1.10 17.80
C VAL A 63 -8.60 -2.32 18.66
N TYR A 64 -9.83 -2.78 18.58
CA TYR A 64 -10.40 -3.85 19.39
C TYR A 64 -10.48 -5.17 18.62
N GLU A 65 -10.13 -6.25 19.29
CA GLU A 65 -10.41 -7.61 18.84
C GLU A 65 -11.90 -7.92 19.03
N THR A 66 -12.54 -8.45 17.99
CA THR A 66 -13.99 -8.78 18.00
C THR A 66 -14.26 -10.27 18.12
N LYS A 67 -13.20 -11.11 18.05
CA LYS A 67 -13.29 -12.58 17.90
C LYS A 67 -13.84 -13.03 16.55
N ASN A 68 -14.07 -12.11 15.60
CA ASN A 68 -14.34 -12.44 14.21
C ASN A 68 -13.06 -12.18 13.39
N VAL A 69 -12.53 -13.23 12.76
CA VAL A 69 -11.29 -13.18 11.96
C VAL A 69 -11.32 -12.04 10.93
N ASN A 70 -12.48 -11.81 10.32
CA ASN A 70 -12.64 -10.90 9.20
C ASN A 70 -13.12 -9.50 9.60
N GLN A 71 -13.20 -9.20 10.91
CA GLN A 71 -13.69 -7.92 11.38
C GLN A 71 -12.93 -7.47 12.64
N LEU A 72 -12.50 -6.22 12.64
CA LEU A 72 -12.09 -5.51 13.85
C LEU A 72 -13.09 -4.41 14.17
N ALA A 73 -13.01 -3.86 15.38
CA ALA A 73 -13.66 -2.60 15.70
C ALA A 73 -12.58 -1.56 16.02
N VAL A 74 -12.76 -0.33 15.58
CA VAL A 74 -11.82 0.76 15.82
C VAL A 74 -12.56 1.97 16.34
N GLU A 75 -11.92 2.72 17.23
CA GLU A 75 -12.48 3.90 17.84
C GLU A 75 -11.43 5.01 17.86
N ASN A 76 -11.77 6.15 17.26
CA ASN A 76 -11.02 7.38 17.41
C ASN A 76 -11.54 8.13 18.63
N VAL A 77 -10.72 8.22 19.66
CA VAL A 77 -11.03 8.93 20.92
C VAL A 77 -10.49 10.37 20.92
N SER A 78 -9.85 10.79 19.82
CA SER A 78 -9.26 12.12 19.67
C SER A 78 -10.13 13.09 18.85
N ASP A 79 -9.66 14.32 18.74
CA ASP A 79 -10.29 15.40 17.96
C ASP A 79 -9.76 15.53 16.52
N GLU A 80 -8.86 14.63 16.09
CA GLU A 80 -8.27 14.63 14.75
C GLU A 80 -8.81 13.48 13.91
N SER A 81 -9.06 13.70 12.62
CA SER A 81 -9.42 12.62 11.70
C SER A 81 -8.23 11.67 11.50
N VAL A 82 -8.49 10.36 11.53
CA VAL A 82 -7.46 9.33 11.36
C VAL A 82 -7.66 8.59 10.03
N PHE A 83 -6.60 8.51 9.24
CA PHE A 83 -6.54 7.69 8.04
C PHE A 83 -5.96 6.31 8.37
N ILE A 84 -6.69 5.27 7.98
CA ILE A 84 -6.25 3.88 8.04
C ILE A 84 -6.07 3.42 6.60
N GLN A 85 -4.87 2.97 6.25
CA GLN A 85 -4.62 2.49 4.89
C GLN A 85 -4.89 0.98 4.79
N GLY A 86 -5.54 0.56 3.71
CA GLY A 86 -5.63 -0.83 3.31
C GLY A 86 -4.23 -1.43 3.15
N GLY A 87 -3.99 -2.55 3.82
CA GLY A 87 -2.69 -3.20 3.91
C GLY A 87 -1.94 -2.93 5.21
N ASP A 88 -2.38 -2.00 6.06
CA ASP A 88 -1.82 -1.84 7.41
C ASP A 88 -2.00 -3.11 8.23
N ILE A 89 -0.90 -3.59 8.84
CA ILE A 89 -0.93 -4.72 9.77
C ILE A 89 -1.08 -4.17 11.18
N VAL A 90 -2.10 -4.64 11.91
CA VAL A 90 -2.24 -4.39 13.34
C VAL A 90 -1.76 -5.60 14.14
N LYS A 91 -0.83 -5.37 15.06
CA LYS A 91 -0.18 -6.37 15.90
C LYS A 91 -0.82 -6.47 17.28
N GLY A 92 -1.10 -7.70 17.73
CA GLY A 92 -1.69 -7.97 19.04
C GLY A 92 -2.92 -8.87 18.96
N GLY A 93 -3.89 -8.64 19.84
CA GLY A 93 -5.14 -9.39 19.86
C GLY A 93 -4.95 -10.90 19.98
N GLN A 94 -5.85 -11.68 19.36
CA GLN A 94 -5.73 -13.13 19.27
C GLN A 94 -4.92 -13.58 18.05
N GLN A 95 -4.85 -12.74 17.02
CA GLN A 95 -4.06 -12.90 15.80
C GLN A 95 -3.71 -11.52 15.26
N ASP A 96 -2.53 -11.38 14.67
CA ASP A 96 -2.18 -10.20 13.90
C ASP A 96 -3.12 -10.10 12.68
N ARG A 97 -3.61 -8.90 12.38
CA ARG A 97 -4.57 -8.65 11.30
C ARG A 97 -4.02 -7.67 10.29
N VAL A 98 -4.53 -7.73 9.07
CA VAL A 98 -4.35 -6.71 8.05
C VAL A 98 -5.69 -6.04 7.75
N VAL A 99 -5.71 -4.71 7.68
CA VAL A 99 -6.90 -3.94 7.27
C VAL A 99 -7.05 -4.04 5.75
N THR A 100 -8.27 -4.27 5.25
CA THR A 100 -8.44 -4.57 3.82
C THR A 100 -8.73 -3.35 2.94
N ASN A 101 -9.29 -2.28 3.53
CA ASN A 101 -9.76 -1.09 2.83
C ASN A 101 -9.17 0.16 3.48
N ASP A 102 -9.01 1.22 2.71
CA ASP A 102 -8.79 2.53 3.30
C ASP A 102 -10.02 2.97 4.09
N PHE A 103 -9.78 3.67 5.19
CA PHE A 103 -10.82 4.16 6.09
C PHE A 103 -10.46 5.54 6.62
N VAL A 104 -11.48 6.38 6.85
CA VAL A 104 -11.33 7.65 7.57
C VAL A 104 -12.18 7.59 8.83
N LEU A 105 -11.51 7.59 9.99
CA LEU A 105 -12.19 7.70 11.27
C LEU A 105 -12.39 9.17 11.62
N PRO A 106 -13.63 9.66 11.74
CA PRO A 106 -13.87 11.00 12.25
C PRO A 106 -13.39 11.15 13.70
N PRO A 107 -13.17 12.40 14.15
CA PRO A 107 -13.06 12.71 15.55
C PRO A 107 -14.17 12.04 16.37
N ARG A 108 -13.82 11.47 17.52
CA ARG A 108 -14.78 10.88 18.48
C ARG A 108 -15.78 9.92 17.82
N SER A 109 -15.27 8.99 17.00
CA SER A 109 -16.10 8.15 16.13
C SER A 109 -17.03 7.18 16.85
N GLY A 110 -16.80 6.92 18.14
CA GLY A 110 -17.27 5.70 18.78
C GLY A 110 -16.67 4.46 18.10
N ARG A 111 -17.20 3.27 18.40
CA ARG A 111 -16.72 2.02 17.79
C ARG A 111 -17.30 1.82 16.39
N VAL A 112 -16.42 1.70 15.42
CA VAL A 112 -16.75 1.48 14.01
C VAL A 112 -16.16 0.14 13.57
N PRO A 113 -16.95 -0.76 12.96
CA PRO A 113 -16.40 -2.01 12.42
C PRO A 113 -15.54 -1.73 11.18
N ILE A 114 -14.40 -2.42 11.07
CA ILE A 114 -13.54 -2.40 9.88
C ILE A 114 -13.26 -3.82 9.41
N ALA A 115 -13.20 -4.01 8.09
CA ALA A 115 -12.90 -5.30 7.49
C ALA A 115 -11.40 -5.62 7.60
N SER A 116 -11.08 -6.84 8.04
CA SER A 116 -9.71 -7.31 8.21
C SER A 116 -9.51 -8.71 7.61
N PHE A 117 -8.26 -9.11 7.43
CA PHE A 117 -7.87 -10.51 7.29
C PHE A 117 -6.83 -10.89 8.33
N CYS A 118 -6.70 -12.19 8.56
CA CYS A 118 -5.64 -12.80 9.35
C CYS A 118 -4.33 -12.89 8.56
N VAL A 119 -3.22 -12.44 9.15
CA VAL A 119 -1.85 -12.63 8.63
C VAL A 119 -1.00 -13.48 9.58
N GLU A 120 -1.66 -14.30 10.40
CA GLU A 120 -1.06 -15.16 11.41
C GLU A 120 -1.90 -16.44 11.60
N GLN A 121 -1.80 -17.34 10.64
CA GLN A 121 -2.62 -18.55 10.60
C GLN A 121 -2.37 -19.46 11.82
N GLY A 122 -3.43 -19.88 12.51
CA GLY A 122 -3.37 -20.92 13.55
C GLY A 122 -3.21 -20.41 14.99
N ARG A 123 -2.75 -19.17 15.24
CA ARG A 123 -2.81 -18.57 16.59
C ARG A 123 -4.25 -18.19 16.94
N TRP A 124 -4.72 -18.36 18.16
CA TRP A 124 -6.02 -17.79 18.59
C TRP A 124 -6.00 -17.37 20.07
N THR A 125 -4.81 -17.06 20.56
CA THR A 125 -4.52 -16.70 21.94
C THR A 125 -3.50 -15.59 21.91
N ARG A 126 -3.46 -14.74 22.94
CA ARG A 126 -2.43 -13.69 23.03
C ARG A 126 -1.02 -14.29 22.99
N ARG A 127 -0.09 -13.57 22.37
CA ARG A 127 1.33 -13.92 22.36
C ARG A 127 2.04 -13.18 23.49
N GLY A 128 2.68 -13.93 24.40
CA GLY A 128 3.40 -13.35 25.52
C GLY A 128 2.55 -12.39 26.37
N SER A 129 3.01 -11.16 26.52
CA SER A 129 2.35 -10.09 27.30
C SER A 129 1.37 -9.24 26.49
N GLU A 130 1.04 -9.62 25.26
CA GLU A 130 0.08 -8.88 24.43
C GLU A 130 -1.32 -8.85 25.05
N ASN A 131 -2.08 -7.82 24.71
CA ASN A 131 -3.49 -7.72 25.08
C ASN A 131 -4.34 -8.55 24.12
N ALA A 132 -5.10 -9.52 24.64
CA ALA A 132 -5.97 -10.36 23.82
C ALA A 132 -7.20 -9.61 23.24
N ALA A 133 -7.59 -8.49 23.86
CA ALA A 133 -8.78 -7.72 23.50
C ALA A 133 -8.48 -6.51 22.60
N MET A 134 -7.20 -6.14 22.43
CA MET A 134 -6.80 -4.93 21.72
C MET A 134 -5.49 -5.12 20.97
N PHE A 135 -5.32 -4.37 19.90
CA PHE A 135 -4.08 -4.28 19.14
C PHE A 135 -3.25 -3.10 19.63
N GLN A 136 -1.92 -3.25 19.59
CA GLN A 136 -1.00 -2.30 20.20
C GLN A 136 -0.21 -1.48 19.18
N PHE A 137 0.06 -2.04 18.00
CA PHE A 137 0.94 -1.42 17.01
C PHE A 137 0.40 -1.59 15.58
N SER A 138 0.73 -0.62 14.72
CA SER A 138 0.53 -0.67 13.27
C SER A 138 1.78 -0.15 12.54
N SER A 139 2.92 -0.79 12.79
CA SER A 139 4.23 -0.33 12.29
C SER A 139 4.59 -0.88 10.91
N GLU A 140 3.95 -1.95 10.47
CA GLU A 140 4.24 -2.64 9.20
C GLU A 140 3.00 -2.68 8.30
N MET A 141 3.22 -2.99 7.03
CA MET A 141 2.15 -3.24 6.06
C MET A 141 2.50 -4.41 5.14
N VAL A 142 1.48 -4.98 4.50
CA VAL A 142 1.68 -6.03 3.51
C VAL A 142 2.59 -5.54 2.38
N SER A 143 3.65 -6.30 2.14
CA SER A 143 4.80 -5.78 1.40
C SER A 143 4.86 -6.23 -0.06
N THR A 144 4.34 -7.42 -0.37
CA THR A 144 4.49 -8.02 -1.70
C THR A 144 3.33 -7.67 -2.62
N LYS A 145 3.59 -7.56 -3.92
CA LYS A 145 2.56 -7.29 -4.94
C LYS A 145 1.39 -8.30 -4.87
N PRO A 146 1.62 -9.64 -4.88
CA PRO A 146 0.52 -10.60 -4.80
C PRO A 146 -0.24 -10.53 -3.46
N LEU A 147 0.44 -10.29 -2.34
CA LEU A 147 -0.24 -10.16 -1.04
C LEU A 147 -1.08 -8.88 -0.96
N LYS A 148 -0.58 -7.75 -1.49
CA LYS A 148 -1.37 -6.51 -1.61
C LYS A 148 -2.66 -6.78 -2.38
N ARG A 149 -2.58 -7.42 -3.56
CA ARG A 149 -3.77 -7.79 -4.34
C ARG A 149 -4.73 -8.69 -3.56
N ALA A 150 -4.22 -9.74 -2.92
CA ALA A 150 -5.03 -10.66 -2.12
C ALA A 150 -5.85 -9.95 -1.03
N VAL A 151 -5.28 -8.91 -0.42
CA VAL A 151 -5.89 -8.11 0.66
C VAL A 151 -6.83 -7.03 0.14
N THR A 152 -6.44 -6.28 -0.89
CA THR A 152 -7.14 -5.04 -1.28
C THR A 152 -8.05 -5.21 -2.49
N VAL A 153 -7.73 -6.14 -3.40
CA VAL A 153 -8.46 -6.36 -4.66
C VAL A 153 -9.25 -7.66 -4.61
N ASP A 154 -8.57 -8.79 -4.42
CA ASP A 154 -9.18 -10.12 -4.57
C ASP A 154 -10.01 -10.53 -3.33
N LYS A 155 -9.78 -9.85 -2.19
CA LYS A 155 -10.51 -10.03 -0.93
C LYS A 155 -10.59 -11.50 -0.46
N ASN A 156 -9.46 -12.21 -0.45
CA ASN A 156 -9.44 -13.65 -0.21
C ASN A 156 -8.51 -14.05 0.95
N GLN A 157 -9.08 -14.51 2.07
CA GLN A 157 -8.32 -14.94 3.25
C GLN A 157 -7.36 -16.10 2.99
N ALA A 158 -7.75 -17.09 2.17
CA ALA A 158 -6.90 -18.24 1.87
C ALA A 158 -5.71 -17.85 0.99
N GLU A 159 -5.93 -16.92 0.06
CA GLU A 159 -4.89 -16.27 -0.73
C GLU A 159 -3.89 -15.54 0.18
N VAL A 160 -4.39 -14.74 1.13
CA VAL A 160 -3.56 -14.01 2.10
C VAL A 160 -2.62 -14.96 2.84
N TRP A 161 -3.12 -16.06 3.39
CA TRP A 161 -2.26 -17.03 4.08
C TRP A 161 -1.22 -17.67 3.17
N ARG A 162 -1.59 -18.01 1.93
CA ARG A 162 -0.65 -18.58 0.97
C ARG A 162 0.47 -17.61 0.61
N GLU A 163 0.14 -16.35 0.36
CA GLU A 163 1.12 -15.33 0.00
C GLU A 163 1.99 -14.91 1.21
N VAL A 164 1.45 -14.97 2.44
CA VAL A 164 2.25 -14.86 3.68
C VAL A 164 3.28 -15.98 3.72
N ALA A 165 2.86 -17.24 3.56
CA ALA A 165 3.78 -18.39 3.64
C ALA A 165 4.90 -18.30 2.58
N LYS A 166 4.55 -17.98 1.32
CA LYS A 166 5.54 -17.76 0.25
C LYS A 166 6.52 -16.62 0.56
N THR A 167 6.02 -15.54 1.14
CA THR A 167 6.85 -14.40 1.54
C THR A 167 7.86 -14.84 2.61
N GLN A 168 7.41 -15.56 3.65
CA GLN A 168 8.29 -16.06 4.70
C GLN A 168 9.34 -17.04 4.16
N ASP A 169 8.97 -17.95 3.25
CA ASP A 169 9.91 -18.88 2.63
C ASP A 169 10.98 -18.15 1.83
N ALA A 170 10.59 -17.22 0.96
CA ALA A 170 11.54 -16.45 0.15
C ALA A 170 12.50 -15.61 1.00
N LEU A 171 11.98 -14.92 2.04
CA LEU A 171 12.82 -14.17 2.98
C LEU A 171 13.75 -15.09 3.78
N GLY A 172 13.27 -16.27 4.19
CA GLY A 172 14.09 -17.28 4.86
C GLY A 172 15.25 -17.77 3.99
N MET A 173 15.00 -18.02 2.70
CA MET A 173 16.04 -18.44 1.77
C MET A 173 17.08 -17.34 1.51
N ILE A 174 16.62 -16.11 1.30
CA ILE A 174 17.53 -15.00 0.98
C ILE A 174 18.38 -14.62 2.19
N THR A 175 17.78 -14.47 3.37
CA THR A 175 18.53 -14.07 4.58
C THR A 175 19.48 -15.17 5.08
N SER A 176 19.19 -16.44 4.79
CA SER A 176 20.11 -17.55 5.11
C SER A 176 21.27 -17.64 4.11
N ALA A 177 21.02 -17.43 2.81
CA ALA A 177 22.05 -17.45 1.78
C ALA A 177 23.11 -16.34 1.96
N GLU A 178 22.69 -15.17 2.45
CA GLU A 178 23.59 -14.03 2.64
C GLU A 178 24.55 -14.14 3.81
N ARG A 179 24.44 -15.20 4.65
CA ARG A 179 25.10 -15.27 5.95
C ARG A 179 24.95 -13.93 6.68
N VAL A 180 23.71 -13.52 7.00
CA VAL A 180 23.49 -12.42 7.94
C VAL A 180 24.20 -12.80 9.24
N ARG A 181 25.41 -12.25 9.42
CA ARG A 181 26.44 -12.82 10.30
C ARG A 181 25.93 -12.80 11.74
N GLY A 182 25.78 -13.98 12.32
CA GLY A 182 25.75 -14.16 13.78
C GLY A 182 24.42 -13.89 14.48
N SER A 183 23.28 -13.75 13.79
CA SER A 183 22.02 -13.45 14.50
C SER A 183 21.41 -14.66 15.21
N GLY A 184 21.64 -15.90 14.73
CA GLY A 184 20.91 -17.10 15.18
C GLY A 184 19.38 -16.98 15.08
N ALA A 185 18.89 -15.86 14.55
CA ALA A 185 17.52 -15.43 14.59
C ALA A 185 16.83 -15.94 13.34
N GLN A 186 15.67 -16.54 13.53
CA GLN A 186 14.89 -17.15 12.46
C GLN A 186 13.91 -16.12 11.89
N VAL A 187 13.70 -16.17 10.57
CA VAL A 187 12.65 -15.39 9.89
C VAL A 187 11.26 -15.76 10.41
N ARG A 188 11.06 -17.03 10.76
CA ARG A 188 9.85 -17.50 11.44
C ARG A 188 10.09 -17.55 12.93
N ALA A 189 9.40 -16.70 13.68
CA ALA A 189 9.52 -16.68 15.14
C ALA A 189 8.89 -17.94 15.74
N PRO A 190 9.57 -18.67 16.66
CA PRO A 190 9.00 -19.87 17.29
C PRO A 190 7.69 -19.61 18.05
N SER A 191 7.51 -18.40 18.57
CA SER A 191 6.30 -17.99 19.30
C SER A 191 5.07 -17.82 18.40
N SER A 192 5.26 -17.60 17.10
CA SER A 192 4.22 -17.62 16.09
C SER A 192 4.81 -17.75 14.68
N PRO A 193 5.06 -18.98 14.20
CA PRO A 193 5.81 -19.20 12.97
C PRO A 193 5.14 -18.67 11.70
N SER A 194 3.82 -18.44 11.73
CA SER A 194 3.02 -17.96 10.60
C SER A 194 2.74 -16.45 10.65
N SER A 195 3.20 -15.72 11.68
CA SER A 195 2.99 -14.28 11.78
C SER A 195 3.84 -13.54 10.74
N LEU A 196 3.19 -12.86 9.80
CA LEU A 196 3.88 -11.95 8.89
C LEU A 196 4.56 -10.82 9.66
N GLN A 197 3.89 -10.23 10.66
CA GLN A 197 4.43 -9.14 11.47
C GLN A 197 5.78 -9.53 12.11
N LEU A 198 5.84 -10.69 12.77
CA LEU A 198 7.08 -11.14 13.40
C LEU A 198 8.17 -11.49 12.37
N THR A 199 7.79 -11.93 11.17
CA THR A 199 8.74 -12.11 10.07
C THR A 199 9.36 -10.80 9.62
N LEU A 200 8.56 -9.75 9.44
CA LEU A 200 9.05 -8.42 9.04
C LEU A 200 9.93 -7.77 10.11
N GLU A 201 9.63 -8.00 11.38
CA GLU A 201 10.41 -7.54 12.53
C GLU A 201 11.65 -8.41 12.82
N SER A 202 11.77 -9.58 12.20
CA SER A 202 12.88 -10.49 12.48
C SER A 202 14.20 -9.80 12.13
N LYS A 203 15.20 -9.93 13.02
CA LYS A 203 16.50 -9.27 12.84
C LYS A 203 17.12 -9.47 11.45
N PRO A 204 17.13 -10.69 10.85
CA PRO A 204 17.72 -10.87 9.53
C PRO A 204 17.00 -10.08 8.43
N VAL A 205 15.68 -9.96 8.50
CA VAL A 205 14.88 -9.19 7.54
C VAL A 205 15.06 -7.70 7.79
N ALA A 206 14.97 -7.27 9.05
CA ALA A 206 15.11 -5.87 9.44
C ALA A 206 16.48 -5.30 9.05
N ASP A 207 17.57 -6.01 9.35
CA ASP A 207 18.93 -5.57 9.02
C ASP A 207 19.14 -5.46 7.49
N ALA A 208 18.60 -6.40 6.71
CA ALA A 208 18.71 -6.38 5.25
C ALA A 208 17.88 -5.24 4.63
N VAL A 209 16.67 -5.00 5.15
CA VAL A 209 15.79 -3.89 4.74
C VAL A 209 16.39 -2.53 5.06
N ASP A 210 17.09 -2.40 6.19
CA ASP A 210 17.67 -1.13 6.64
C ASP A 210 18.70 -0.57 5.64
N GLY A 211 19.39 -1.42 4.88
CA GLY A 211 20.30 -0.99 3.80
C GLY A 211 19.57 -0.17 2.73
N TYR A 212 18.46 -0.70 2.21
CA TYR A 212 17.59 0.00 1.25
C TYR A 212 17.01 1.28 1.84
N VAL A 213 16.46 1.22 3.06
CA VAL A 213 15.82 2.38 3.70
C VAL A 213 16.83 3.50 3.91
N LYS A 214 18.03 3.19 4.39
CA LYS A 214 19.09 4.19 4.59
C LYS A 214 19.51 4.85 3.28
N ALA A 215 19.59 4.08 2.19
CA ALA A 215 19.98 4.59 0.89
C ALA A 215 18.89 5.46 0.23
N LEU A 216 17.62 5.09 0.39
CA LEU A 216 16.52 5.64 -0.42
C LEU A 216 15.55 6.55 0.33
N SER A 217 15.46 6.49 1.66
CA SER A 217 14.48 7.32 2.41
C SER A 217 14.70 8.83 2.25
N GLY A 218 15.93 9.27 2.01
CA GLY A 218 16.29 10.68 1.85
C GLY A 218 15.97 11.29 0.49
N VAL A 219 15.53 10.52 -0.50
CA VAL A 219 15.33 11.01 -1.89
C VAL A 219 14.27 12.11 -2.00
N ILE A 220 13.32 12.13 -1.06
CA ILE A 220 12.25 13.13 -0.96
C ILE A 220 12.73 14.48 -0.37
N ALA A 221 13.94 14.53 0.22
CA ALA A 221 14.46 15.73 0.85
C ALA A 221 14.57 16.89 -0.16
N GLY A 222 14.17 18.09 0.27
CA GLY A 222 14.20 19.30 -0.55
C GLY A 222 13.19 19.35 -1.70
N LYS A 223 12.27 18.37 -1.82
CA LYS A 223 11.25 18.34 -2.88
C LYS A 223 9.88 18.64 -2.29
N PRO A 224 9.35 19.86 -2.40
CA PRO A 224 8.17 20.32 -1.67
C PRO A 224 6.84 19.83 -2.23
N ASP A 225 6.83 19.18 -3.39
CA ASP A 225 5.65 18.86 -4.19
C ASP A 225 5.47 17.35 -4.44
N VAL A 226 6.23 16.50 -3.74
CA VAL A 226 6.05 15.04 -3.80
C VAL A 226 4.78 14.65 -3.05
N LEU A 227 3.89 13.95 -3.75
CA LEU A 227 2.60 13.44 -3.25
C LEU A 227 2.53 11.91 -3.22
N GLY A 228 3.51 11.25 -3.81
CA GLY A 228 3.48 9.82 -3.97
C GLY A 228 4.80 9.28 -4.48
N PHE A 229 4.83 7.97 -4.69
CA PHE A 229 5.95 7.29 -5.28
C PHE A 229 5.48 6.09 -6.09
N ALA A 230 6.29 5.68 -7.07
CA ALA A 230 6.23 4.37 -7.68
C ALA A 230 7.54 3.64 -7.41
N PHE A 231 7.53 2.31 -7.49
CA PHE A 231 8.77 1.55 -7.41
C PHE A 231 8.82 0.39 -8.40
N ALA A 232 10.04 0.07 -8.80
CA ALA A 232 10.36 -1.08 -9.62
C ALA A 232 11.36 -1.98 -8.88
N VAL A 233 11.23 -3.28 -9.11
CA VAL A 233 12.13 -4.30 -8.55
C VAL A 233 12.72 -5.10 -9.69
N ASN A 234 14.05 -5.22 -9.74
CA ASN A 234 14.76 -5.87 -10.85
C ASN A 234 14.39 -5.27 -12.23
N GLY A 235 14.15 -3.96 -12.30
CA GLY A 235 13.71 -3.28 -13.54
C GLY A 235 12.20 -3.35 -13.81
N ASP A 236 11.48 -4.27 -13.17
CA ASP A 236 10.06 -4.47 -13.39
C ASP A 236 9.23 -3.54 -12.48
N LEU A 237 8.42 -2.67 -13.08
CA LEU A 237 7.54 -1.76 -12.35
C LEU A 237 6.51 -2.54 -11.52
N ASN A 238 6.38 -2.22 -10.22
CA ASN A 238 5.60 -2.99 -9.27
C ASN A 238 4.27 -2.31 -8.92
N SER A 239 4.34 -1.21 -8.17
CA SER A 239 3.17 -0.46 -7.70
C SER A 239 3.51 1.00 -7.45
N ALA A 240 2.46 1.81 -7.30
CA ALA A 240 2.56 3.22 -6.93
C ALA A 240 1.48 3.59 -5.91
N ASP A 241 1.80 4.50 -5.00
CA ASP A 241 0.88 5.09 -4.04
C ASP A 241 0.94 6.61 -4.21
N VAL A 242 -0.22 7.24 -4.40
CA VAL A 242 -0.37 8.70 -4.52
C VAL A 242 -1.40 9.18 -3.53
N TYR A 243 -1.10 10.26 -2.82
CA TYR A 243 -1.94 10.84 -1.78
C TYR A 243 -2.37 12.25 -2.15
N SER A 244 -3.57 12.66 -1.76
CA SER A 244 -4.06 14.00 -2.07
C SER A 244 -3.43 15.07 -1.18
N SER A 245 -2.90 14.66 -0.02
CA SER A 245 -2.13 15.48 0.92
C SER A 245 -0.66 15.05 0.94
N ARG A 246 0.24 16.03 0.84
CA ARG A 246 1.68 15.81 1.00
C ARG A 246 2.00 15.34 2.41
N GLU A 247 1.38 15.95 3.42
CA GLU A 247 1.59 15.62 4.82
C GLU A 247 1.22 14.16 5.09
N LEU A 248 0.13 13.68 4.50
CA LEU A 248 -0.26 12.27 4.58
C LEU A 248 0.78 11.36 3.90
N PHE A 249 1.25 11.72 2.69
CA PHE A 249 2.31 10.97 2.02
C PHE A 249 3.59 10.90 2.87
N LEU A 250 4.03 12.03 3.44
CA LEU A 250 5.24 12.08 4.28
C LEU A 250 5.09 11.23 5.54
N ALA A 251 3.89 11.18 6.15
CA ALA A 251 3.61 10.34 7.30
C ALA A 251 3.62 8.84 6.93
N MET A 252 3.17 8.48 5.71
CA MET A 252 3.18 7.11 5.21
C MET A 252 4.55 6.66 4.66
N TRP A 253 5.39 7.60 4.22
CA TRP A 253 6.66 7.32 3.52
C TRP A 253 7.58 6.31 4.22
N PRO A 254 7.83 6.39 5.54
CA PRO A 254 8.70 5.41 6.21
C PRO A 254 8.19 3.97 6.07
N LYS A 255 6.87 3.78 6.19
CA LYS A 255 6.22 2.47 6.12
C LYS A 255 6.19 1.95 4.68
N LEU A 256 5.86 2.81 3.71
CA LEU A 256 5.87 2.48 2.27
C LEU A 256 7.28 2.11 1.79
N MET A 257 8.31 2.82 2.24
CA MET A 257 9.70 2.55 1.89
C MET A 257 10.14 1.18 2.43
N ARG A 258 9.83 0.87 3.69
CA ARG A 258 10.08 -0.46 4.28
C ARG A 258 9.36 -1.56 3.52
N SER A 259 8.07 -1.38 3.20
CA SER A 259 7.30 -2.33 2.39
C SER A 259 7.93 -2.60 1.02
N SER A 260 8.39 -1.56 0.34
CA SER A 260 9.01 -1.68 -0.98
C SER A 260 10.37 -2.39 -0.90
N ALA A 261 11.14 -2.10 0.15
CA ALA A 261 12.42 -2.76 0.42
C ALA A 261 12.24 -4.26 0.75
N VAL A 262 11.18 -4.65 1.47
CA VAL A 262 10.87 -6.07 1.70
C VAL A 262 10.57 -6.80 0.39
N GLU A 263 9.79 -6.20 -0.51
CA GLU A 263 9.52 -6.80 -1.83
C GLU A 263 10.80 -6.89 -2.67
N ALA A 264 11.64 -5.85 -2.66
CA ALA A 264 12.93 -5.87 -3.33
C ALA A 264 13.84 -6.98 -2.79
N LEU A 265 13.95 -7.09 -1.47
CA LEU A 265 14.71 -8.13 -0.79
C LEU A 265 14.21 -9.51 -1.20
N ARG A 266 12.89 -9.75 -1.14
CA ARG A 266 12.26 -11.04 -1.50
C ARG A 266 12.55 -11.47 -2.95
N LEU A 267 12.64 -10.52 -3.86
CA LEU A 267 12.86 -10.75 -5.30
C LEU A 267 14.32 -10.59 -5.71
N ARG A 268 15.23 -10.32 -4.77
CA ARG A 268 16.62 -10.05 -5.11
C ARG A 268 17.29 -11.26 -5.74
N ARG A 269 17.94 -11.00 -6.87
CA ARG A 269 18.70 -11.98 -7.63
C ARG A 269 19.89 -11.28 -8.30
N PRO A 270 21.00 -11.97 -8.56
CA PRO A 270 22.15 -11.38 -9.24
C PRO A 270 21.79 -11.01 -10.68
N GLY A 271 22.43 -9.96 -11.19
CA GLY A 271 22.30 -9.54 -12.59
C GLY A 271 22.14 -8.03 -12.73
N ALA A 272 22.40 -7.54 -13.94
CA ALA A 272 22.00 -6.20 -14.35
C ALA A 272 20.57 -6.26 -14.86
N PHE A 273 19.76 -5.27 -14.49
CA PHE A 273 18.40 -5.12 -14.97
C PHE A 273 18.28 -3.81 -15.74
N GLU A 274 17.50 -3.83 -16.81
CA GLU A 274 17.11 -2.60 -17.48
C GLU A 274 16.24 -1.78 -16.53
N ALA A 275 16.61 -0.53 -16.29
CA ALA A 275 15.87 0.32 -15.38
C ALA A 275 14.51 0.69 -15.99
N ALA A 276 13.43 0.58 -15.19
CA ALA A 276 12.16 1.20 -15.56
C ALA A 276 12.36 2.71 -15.84
N SER A 277 11.60 3.24 -16.80
CA SER A 277 11.66 4.64 -17.18
C SER A 277 10.58 5.46 -16.47
N THR A 278 10.80 6.77 -16.36
CA THR A 278 9.75 7.70 -15.91
C THR A 278 8.51 7.63 -16.80
N ALA A 279 8.68 7.47 -18.12
CA ALA A 279 7.60 7.28 -19.07
C ALA A 279 6.76 6.02 -18.78
N ALA A 280 7.38 4.93 -18.30
CA ALA A 280 6.64 3.74 -17.89
C ALA A 280 5.80 3.97 -16.63
N VAL A 281 6.26 4.84 -15.71
CA VAL A 281 5.48 5.28 -14.54
C VAL A 281 4.33 6.18 -14.97
N GLU A 282 4.56 7.15 -15.85
CA GLU A 282 3.50 8.01 -16.41
C GLU A 282 2.42 7.17 -17.12
N ALA A 283 2.83 6.14 -17.87
CA ALA A 283 1.91 5.20 -18.49
C ALA A 283 1.13 4.38 -17.46
N LEU A 284 1.77 3.88 -16.40
CA LEU A 284 1.09 3.20 -15.29
C LEU A 284 -0.03 4.08 -14.70
N LEU A 285 0.27 5.35 -14.39
CA LEU A 285 -0.70 6.25 -13.76
C LEU A 285 -1.86 6.59 -14.70
N ARG A 286 -1.57 6.89 -15.97
CA ARG A 286 -2.56 7.27 -16.98
C ARG A 286 -3.44 6.10 -17.39
N ASP A 287 -2.85 4.95 -17.69
CA ASP A 287 -3.57 3.83 -18.30
C ASP A 287 -4.48 3.11 -17.29
N ALA A 288 -4.29 3.34 -15.98
CA ALA A 288 -5.08 2.70 -14.93
C ALA A 288 -6.52 3.22 -14.89
N GLU A 289 -6.74 4.47 -15.29
CA GLU A 289 -8.08 5.06 -15.33
C GLU A 289 -8.95 4.44 -16.45
N ASN A 290 -8.34 3.80 -17.45
CA ASN A 290 -9.01 3.17 -18.60
C ASN A 290 -9.59 1.76 -18.30
N GLY A 291 -9.51 1.28 -17.06
CA GLY A 291 -10.02 -0.03 -16.66
C GLY A 291 -11.54 -0.08 -16.46
N LYS A 292 -12.09 -1.29 -16.36
CA LYS A 292 -13.49 -1.50 -15.93
C LYS A 292 -13.65 -0.95 -14.52
N THR A 293 -14.66 -0.11 -14.32
CA THR A 293 -14.92 0.54 -13.03
C THR A 293 -15.86 -0.27 -12.16
N SER A 294 -15.53 -0.39 -10.88
CA SER A 294 -16.43 -0.87 -9.83
C SER A 294 -16.36 0.07 -8.63
N THR A 295 -17.41 0.09 -7.81
CA THR A 295 -17.48 0.95 -6.62
C THR A 295 -18.01 0.18 -5.44
N VAL A 296 -17.36 0.35 -4.28
CA VAL A 296 -17.74 -0.23 -3.01
C VAL A 296 -17.85 0.89 -1.98
N GLU A 297 -19.00 0.97 -1.31
CA GLU A 297 -19.16 1.79 -0.11
C GLU A 297 -18.48 1.05 1.05
N VAL A 298 -17.40 1.62 1.60
CA VAL A 298 -16.70 1.02 2.75
C VAL A 298 -17.46 1.34 4.03
N ASP A 299 -17.90 2.59 4.14
CA ASP A 299 -18.83 3.08 5.14
C ASP A 299 -19.58 4.31 4.58
N HIS A 300 -20.31 5.02 5.44
CA HIS A 300 -21.03 6.24 5.07
C HIS A 300 -20.15 7.42 4.60
N ARG A 301 -18.81 7.34 4.72
CA ARG A 301 -17.86 8.41 4.40
C ARG A 301 -16.94 8.05 3.25
N VAL A 302 -16.44 6.82 3.23
CA VAL A 302 -15.41 6.36 2.30
C VAL A 302 -16.00 5.44 1.24
N LYS A 303 -15.69 5.78 -0.01
CA LYS A 303 -15.98 4.98 -1.19
C LYS A 303 -14.68 4.52 -1.82
N LEU A 304 -14.59 3.26 -2.21
CA LEU A 304 -13.52 2.75 -3.06
C LEU A 304 -14.02 2.69 -4.49
N VAL A 305 -13.31 3.34 -5.40
CA VAL A 305 -13.51 3.25 -6.83
C VAL A 305 -12.34 2.46 -7.41
N THR A 306 -12.62 1.28 -7.96
CA THR A 306 -11.59 0.43 -8.55
C THR A 306 -11.70 0.46 -10.06
N HIS A 307 -10.60 0.74 -10.74
CA HIS A 307 -10.45 0.61 -12.19
C HIS A 307 -9.51 -0.56 -12.47
N GLU A 308 -9.97 -1.57 -13.18
CA GLU A 308 -9.16 -2.76 -13.46
C GLU A 308 -9.16 -3.11 -14.95
N ASN A 309 -7.96 -3.30 -15.50
CA ASN A 309 -7.73 -3.83 -16.85
C ASN A 309 -6.83 -5.07 -16.78
N ASP A 310 -6.41 -5.62 -17.92
CA ASP A 310 -5.60 -6.86 -17.95
C ASP A 310 -4.20 -6.69 -17.36
N ASN A 311 -3.68 -5.46 -17.31
CA ASN A 311 -2.30 -5.16 -16.92
C ASN A 311 -2.17 -4.59 -15.50
N GLN A 312 -3.22 -3.97 -14.96
CA GLN A 312 -3.16 -3.31 -13.65
C GLN A 312 -4.54 -3.07 -13.02
N ALA A 313 -4.52 -2.75 -11.72
CA ALA A 313 -5.65 -2.23 -10.98
C ALA A 313 -5.27 -0.88 -10.34
N LEU A 314 -6.19 0.09 -10.37
CA LEU A 314 -6.17 1.29 -9.55
C LEU A 314 -7.30 1.18 -8.52
N VAL A 315 -6.97 1.36 -7.25
CA VAL A 315 -7.95 1.53 -6.16
C VAL A 315 -7.86 2.97 -5.68
N GLU A 316 -8.92 3.75 -5.92
CA GLU A 316 -9.06 5.14 -5.47
C GLU A 316 -10.01 5.21 -4.27
N SER A 317 -9.50 5.69 -3.15
CA SER A 317 -10.27 5.96 -1.94
C SER A 317 -10.76 7.39 -1.95
N ARG A 318 -12.07 7.58 -1.79
CA ARG A 318 -12.73 8.89 -1.86
C ARG A 318 -13.56 9.16 -0.63
N GLU A 319 -13.61 10.41 -0.23
CA GLU A 319 -14.62 10.94 0.69
C GLU A 319 -15.35 12.13 0.04
N SER A 320 -16.29 12.75 0.77
CA SER A 320 -17.05 13.92 0.29
C SER A 320 -16.20 15.07 -0.27
N GLY A 321 -14.95 15.22 0.22
CA GLY A 321 -14.01 16.26 -0.21
C GLY A 321 -13.14 15.91 -1.43
N GLY A 322 -13.28 14.72 -2.02
CA GLY A 322 -12.46 14.25 -3.12
C GLY A 322 -11.73 12.94 -2.82
N TRP A 323 -10.74 12.61 -3.63
CA TRP A 323 -9.91 11.44 -3.41
C TRP A 323 -8.89 11.70 -2.29
N ILE A 324 -8.51 10.63 -1.59
CA ILE A 324 -7.57 10.65 -0.45
C ILE A 324 -6.27 9.97 -0.85
N HIS A 325 -6.41 8.77 -1.43
CA HIS A 325 -5.33 7.86 -1.72
C HIS A 325 -5.67 7.07 -2.98
N ARG A 326 -4.68 6.90 -3.85
CA ARG A 326 -4.73 6.11 -5.08
C ARG A 326 -3.61 5.08 -5.03
N ASN A 327 -3.98 3.81 -5.03
CA ASN A 327 -3.04 2.70 -5.08
C ASN A 327 -3.09 2.03 -6.44
N TYR A 328 -1.95 1.97 -7.12
CA TYR A 328 -1.77 1.39 -8.45
C TYR A 328 -0.99 0.09 -8.32
N ILE A 329 -1.55 -1.02 -8.79
CA ILE A 329 -0.93 -2.35 -8.69
C ILE A 329 -0.85 -2.98 -10.08
N ARG A 330 0.36 -3.27 -10.58
CA ARG A 330 0.56 -4.08 -11.80
C ARG A 330 0.13 -5.53 -11.57
N LYS A 331 -0.48 -6.18 -12.56
CA LYS A 331 -0.71 -7.64 -12.53
C LYS A 331 0.61 -8.39 -12.70
#